data_AF-A0A511QLB4-F1
#
_entry.id   AF-A0A511QLB4-F1
#
_cell.length_a   1.000
_cell.length_b   1.000
_cell.length_c   1.000
_cell.angle_alpha   90.00
_cell.angle_beta   90.00
_cell.angle_gamma   90.00
#
_symmetry.space_group_name_H-M   'P 1'
#
loop_
_entity.id
_entity.type
_entity.pdbx_description
1 polymer ?
#
loop_
_entity_poly.entity_id
_entity_poly.type
_entity_poly.pdbx_seq_one_letter_code
_entity_poly.pdbx_strand_id
1 'polypeptide(L)'
;MQNENNKHQGKCLVMHGSNTKVGGRGIQNLDWWPNQLNLKILHQNDRKSNPHDESYDYAQAFKSLDLKEVKQAIEEVFGGSLRLR
;
A
#
# COMPACT_ATOMS: atom_id res chain seq x y z
N MET A 1 1.14 -27.71 -21.94
CA MET A 1 2.36 -26.88 -21.88
C MET A 1 2.46 -26.33 -20.48
N GLN A 2 3.55 -26.66 -19.79
CA GLN A 2 3.78 -26.38 -18.37
C GLN A 2 3.94 -24.86 -18.16
N ASN A 3 3.24 -24.27 -17.18
CA ASN A 3 3.62 -22.97 -16.61
C ASN A 3 4.06 -23.20 -15.17
N GLU A 4 5.33 -23.57 -15.05
CA GLU A 4 6.12 -23.63 -13.84
C GLU A 4 6.50 -22.20 -13.43
N ASN A 5 5.68 -21.47 -12.66
CA ASN A 5 6.11 -20.22 -12.01
C ASN A 5 5.14 -19.78 -10.89
N ASN A 6 5.29 -20.30 -9.67
CA ASN A 6 5.40 -19.49 -8.44
C ASN A 6 5.52 -20.38 -7.19
N LYS A 7 6.65 -21.07 -7.04
CA LYS A 7 6.94 -21.88 -5.86
C LYS A 7 7.79 -21.04 -4.89
N HIS A 8 7.15 -20.58 -3.82
CA HIS A 8 7.69 -19.93 -2.60
C HIS A 8 8.16 -18.47 -2.67
N GLN A 9 7.28 -17.46 -2.53
CA GLN A 9 7.66 -16.19 -1.87
C GLN A 9 6.45 -15.56 -1.15
N GLY A 10 6.48 -15.53 0.19
CA GLY A 10 5.43 -14.90 1.00
C GLY A 10 5.23 -15.47 2.41
N LYS A 11 6.00 -16.49 2.82
CA LYS A 11 5.98 -16.97 4.21
C LYS A 11 7.15 -16.33 4.96
N CYS A 12 6.87 -15.27 5.73
CA CYS A 12 7.82 -14.69 6.66
C CYS A 12 8.18 -15.73 7.73
N LEU A 13 9.43 -16.20 7.73
CA LEU A 13 9.93 -17.33 8.51
C LEU A 13 10.38 -16.97 9.94
N VAL A 14 10.23 -15.73 10.38
CA VAL A 14 10.57 -15.29 11.75
C VAL A 14 9.43 -14.43 12.32
N MET A 15 8.79 -14.94 13.38
CA MET A 15 7.75 -14.25 14.15
C MET A 15 8.37 -13.22 15.10
N HIS A 16 8.53 -11.98 14.66
CA HIS A 16 8.67 -10.85 15.58
C HIS A 16 7.28 -10.28 15.92
N GLY A 17 7.02 -10.16 17.22
CA GLY A 17 5.73 -9.81 17.79
C GLY A 17 5.18 -8.47 17.31
N SER A 18 3.98 -8.53 16.73
CA SER A 18 2.95 -7.50 16.83
C SER A 18 1.63 -8.10 16.36
N ASN A 19 0.56 -7.96 17.15
CA ASN A 19 -0.79 -8.42 16.82
C ASN A 19 -1.53 -7.40 15.93
N THR A 20 -0.89 -6.96 14.84
CA THR A 20 -1.37 -5.83 14.03
C THR A 20 -1.79 -6.21 12.60
N LYS A 21 -2.15 -7.47 12.35
CA LYS A 21 -2.84 -7.84 11.10
C LYS A 21 -4.26 -8.30 11.40
N VAL A 22 -5.22 -7.40 11.20
CA VAL A 22 -6.62 -7.78 11.00
C VAL A 22 -6.67 -8.63 9.73
N GLY A 23 -6.67 -9.96 9.93
CA GLY A 23 -6.77 -10.97 8.89
C GLY A 23 -5.43 -11.41 8.28
N GLY A 24 -5.14 -12.71 8.33
CA GLY A 24 -4.22 -13.32 7.36
C GLY A 24 -3.04 -14.11 7.90
N ARG A 25 -3.29 -15.12 8.75
CA ARG A 25 -2.36 -16.27 8.92
C ARG A 25 -3.12 -17.60 9.08
N GLY A 26 -4.24 -17.77 8.39
CA GLY A 26 -4.98 -19.02 8.28
C GLY A 26 -5.40 -19.27 6.84
N ILE A 27 -5.72 -20.52 6.50
CA ILE A 27 -6.25 -20.89 5.18
C ILE A 27 -7.52 -20.05 4.94
N GLN A 28 -7.53 -19.25 3.89
CA GLN A 28 -8.65 -18.37 3.54
C GLN A 28 -9.62 -19.10 2.60
N ASN A 29 -10.83 -18.58 2.46
CA ASN A 29 -11.82 -19.14 1.53
C ASN A 29 -11.29 -19.23 0.09
N LEU A 30 -10.40 -18.32 -0.32
CA LEU A 30 -9.77 -18.35 -1.64
C LEU A 30 -8.80 -19.52 -1.81
N ASP A 31 -8.19 -20.02 -0.73
CA ASP A 31 -7.33 -21.20 -0.77
C ASP A 31 -8.14 -22.48 -0.96
N TRP A 32 -9.38 -22.52 -0.44
CA TRP A 32 -10.31 -23.65 -0.63
C TRP A 32 -11.02 -23.62 -1.99
N TRP A 33 -11.39 -22.43 -2.47
CA TRP A 33 -12.08 -22.23 -3.75
C TRP A 33 -11.34 -21.22 -4.63
N PRO A 34 -10.26 -21.64 -5.32
CA PRO A 34 -9.39 -20.71 -6.06
C PRO A 34 -10.09 -20.02 -7.25
N ASN A 35 -11.17 -20.61 -7.78
CA ASN A 35 -11.94 -20.06 -8.90
C ASN A 35 -13.19 -19.29 -8.46
N GLN A 36 -13.36 -19.01 -7.17
CA GLN A 36 -14.50 -18.24 -6.67
C GLN A 36 -14.45 -16.79 -7.16
N LEU A 37 -15.59 -16.24 -7.55
CA LEU A 37 -15.72 -14.83 -7.93
C LEU A 37 -15.25 -13.92 -6.79
N ASN A 38 -14.26 -13.06 -7.08
CA ASN A 38 -13.67 -12.17 -6.10
C ASN A 38 -14.47 -10.87 -5.94
N LEU A 39 -15.32 -10.82 -4.91
CA LEU A 39 -16.10 -9.61 -4.57
C LEU A 39 -15.31 -8.58 -3.75
N LYS A 40 -14.05 -8.88 -3.39
CA LYS A 40 -13.24 -7.97 -2.55
C LYS A 40 -12.98 -6.63 -3.23
N ILE A 41 -12.97 -6.61 -4.56
CA ILE A 41 -12.76 -5.40 -5.37
C ILE A 41 -13.83 -4.34 -5.16
N LEU A 42 -15.06 -4.74 -4.80
CA LEU A 42 -16.20 -3.84 -4.73
C LEU A 42 -16.20 -2.94 -3.49
N HIS A 43 -15.40 -3.28 -2.49
CA HIS A 43 -15.25 -2.50 -1.26
C HIS A 43 -13.82 -1.97 -1.06
N GLN A 44 -12.99 -2.00 -2.12
CA GLN A 44 -11.69 -1.35 -2.08
C GLN A 44 -11.87 0.17 -2.02
N ASN A 45 -11.07 0.83 -1.19
CA ASN A 45 -11.06 2.30 -1.02
C ASN A 45 -12.40 2.88 -0.53
N ASP A 46 -13.10 2.17 0.36
CA ASP A 46 -14.32 2.68 1.00
C ASP A 46 -14.00 3.92 1.87
N ARG A 47 -14.96 4.87 1.96
CA ARG A 47 -14.88 6.11 2.76
C ARG A 47 -14.51 5.83 4.21
N LYS A 48 -14.97 4.71 4.78
CA LYS A 48 -14.69 4.34 6.18
C LYS A 48 -13.21 4.13 6.48
N SER A 49 -12.42 3.76 5.47
CA SER A 49 -10.98 3.54 5.60
C SER A 49 -10.17 4.78 5.24
N ASN A 50 -10.83 5.85 4.76
CA ASN A 50 -10.16 7.10 4.43
C ASN A 50 -9.86 7.88 5.73
N PRO A 51 -8.60 8.23 6.03
CA PRO A 51 -8.25 9.02 7.21
C PRO A 51 -8.61 10.50 7.09
N HIS A 52 -8.97 10.98 5.89
CA HIS A 52 -9.37 12.37 5.66
C HIS A 52 -10.83 12.62 6.06
N ASP A 53 -11.14 13.87 6.39
CA ASP A 53 -12.49 14.32 6.67
C ASP A 53 -13.41 14.16 5.45
N GLU A 54 -14.72 14.05 5.69
CA GLU A 54 -15.73 13.83 4.65
C GLU A 54 -15.80 14.95 3.62
N SER A 55 -15.42 16.17 4.03
CA SER A 55 -15.40 17.37 3.20
C SER A 55 -14.02 17.69 2.60
N TYR A 56 -13.04 16.79 2.75
CA TYR A 56 -11.68 17.05 2.25
C TYR A 56 -11.60 16.97 0.72
N ASP A 57 -11.19 18.07 0.08
CA ASP A 57 -10.96 18.17 -1.37
C ASP A 57 -9.45 18.28 -1.67
N TYR A 58 -8.87 17.17 -2.13
CA TYR A 58 -7.46 17.11 -2.53
C TYR A 58 -7.13 18.09 -3.67
N ALA A 59 -8.04 18.29 -4.63
CA ALA A 59 -7.78 19.18 -5.75
C ALA A 59 -7.69 20.65 -5.31
N GLN A 60 -8.46 21.05 -4.29
CA GLN A 60 -8.33 22.38 -3.69
C GLN A 60 -7.07 22.51 -2.85
N ALA A 61 -6.78 21.52 -2.00
CA ALA A 61 -5.57 21.53 -1.16
C ALA A 61 -4.29 21.57 -2.01
N PHE A 62 -4.26 20.86 -3.13
CA PHE A 62 -3.12 20.85 -4.04
C PHE A 62 -2.90 22.20 -4.74
N LYS A 63 -3.97 22.95 -5.05
CA LYS A 63 -3.85 24.29 -5.66
C LYS A 63 -3.24 25.32 -4.71
N SER A 64 -3.44 25.17 -3.40
CA SER A 64 -2.84 26.04 -2.39
C SER A 64 -1.38 25.71 -2.08
N LEU A 65 -0.82 24.64 -2.66
CA LEU A 65 0.53 24.17 -2.36
C LEU A 65 1.60 25.00 -3.09
N ASP A 66 2.67 25.40 -2.38
CA ASP A 66 3.85 25.99 -3.02
C ASP A 66 4.69 24.92 -3.72
N LEU A 67 4.48 24.79 -5.03
CA LEU A 67 5.20 23.82 -5.85
C LEU A 67 6.70 24.13 -6.00
N LYS A 68 7.14 25.37 -5.78
CA LYS A 68 8.57 25.70 -5.87
C LYS A 68 9.30 25.18 -4.64
N GLU A 69 8.74 25.44 -3.46
CA GLU A 69 9.30 24.96 -2.19
C GLU A 69 9.34 23.42 -2.16
N VAL A 70 8.25 22.76 -2.55
CA VAL A 70 8.19 21.29 -2.57
C VAL A 70 9.22 20.68 -3.51
N LYS A 71 9.41 21.25 -4.72
CA LYS A 71 10.42 20.76 -5.66
C LYS A 71 11.84 20.93 -5.12
N GLN A 72 12.13 22.08 -4.54
CA GLN A 72 13.43 22.34 -3.92
C GLN A 72 13.71 21.37 -2.76
N ALA A 73 12.72 21.15 -1.89
CA ALA A 73 12.84 20.21 -0.78
C ALA A 73 13.08 18.77 -1.26
N ILE A 74 12.41 18.34 -2.33
CA ILE A 74 12.64 17.04 -2.98
C ILE A 74 14.09 16.95 -3.49
N GLU A 75 14.55 17.96 -4.24
CA GLU A 75 15.94 18.01 -4.75
C GLU A 75 16.96 17.99 -3.61
N GLU A 76 16.68 18.64 -2.48
CA GLU A 76 17.53 18.62 -1.30
C GLU A 76 17.58 17.24 -0.65
N VAL A 77 16.44 16.58 -0.44
CA VAL A 77 16.39 15.23 0.15
C VAL A 77 17.14 14.22 -0.71
N PHE A 78 16.96 14.28 -2.04
CA PHE A 78 17.65 13.37 -2.95
C PHE A 78 19.11 13.75 -3.20
N GLY A 79 19.44 15.05 -3.22
CA GLY A 79 20.79 15.57 -3.44
C GLY A 79 21.70 15.51 -2.20
N GLY A 80 21.12 15.48 -1.00
CA GLY A 80 21.86 15.43 0.27
C GLY A 80 22.75 14.19 0.43
N SER A 81 22.35 13.05 -0.15
CA SER A 81 23.15 11.81 -0.11
C SER A 81 24.38 11.86 -1.04
N LEU A 82 24.42 12.74 -2.03
CA LEU A 82 25.51 12.82 -3.01
C LEU A 82 26.55 13.89 -2.66
N ARG A 83 26.24 14.80 -1.72
CA ARG A 83 27.08 15.97 -1.38
C ARG A 83 28.05 15.75 -0.22
N LEU A 84 27.95 14.61 0.48
CA LEU A 84 28.79 14.22 1.62
C LEU A 84 29.87 13.18 1.27
N ARG A 85 30.22 13.03 -0.02
CA ARG A 85 31.35 12.23 -0.49
C ARG A 85 32.30 13.08 -1.33
#